data_AF-A0A7K1F5S3-F1
#
_entry.id   AF-A0A7K1F5S3-F1
#
_cell.length_a   1.000
_cell.length_b   1.000
_cell.length_c   1.000
_cell.angle_alpha   90.00
_cell.angle_beta   90.00
_cell.angle_gamma   90.00
#
_symmetry.space_group_name_H-M   'P 1'
#
loop_
_entity.id
_entity.type
_entity.pdbx_description
1 polymer ?
#
loop_
_entity_poly.entity_id
_entity_poly.type
_entity_poly.pdbx_seq_one_letter_code
_entity_poly.pdbx_strand_id
1 'polypeptide(L)'
;MERDFDVLVVGSGFGGSVAALRLTEKGYRVGVLEAGRRFRDEDFPKTSWRLRRFLFAPKLGLTGIQRIHALPDVLVLAGAGVGGGSLVYANTLYVPPDTYFNDEQWKHITDWKRELTPWYDQASRMLGVAENPYFSPSDAAMKEVAEEMGVGDTFRMAPLGVHFGKGAGIEEADPYFGGVGPARQGCQQCGSCMTGCRFNAKNTLPKNYLGLAEKAGAKVFPL
;
A
#
# COMPACT_ATOMS: atom_id res chain seq x y z
N MET A 1 16.98 -25.33 -6.65
CA MET A 1 15.90 -24.32 -6.63
C MET A 1 15.32 -24.28 -8.03
N GLU A 2 14.06 -24.64 -8.18
CA GLU A 2 13.37 -24.65 -9.48
C GLU A 2 13.27 -23.21 -10.02
N ARG A 3 13.84 -22.97 -11.20
CA ARG A 3 13.95 -21.62 -11.82
C ARG A 3 13.00 -21.45 -13.02
N ASP A 4 12.15 -22.43 -13.28
CA ASP A 4 11.21 -22.41 -14.40
C ASP A 4 9.88 -21.79 -13.94
N PHE A 5 9.55 -20.65 -14.56
CA PHE A 5 8.32 -19.92 -14.34
C PHE A 5 7.63 -19.69 -15.68
N ASP A 6 6.30 -19.70 -15.67
CA ASP A 6 5.50 -19.35 -16.84
C ASP A 6 5.42 -17.82 -16.97
N VAL A 7 5.41 -17.11 -15.84
CA VAL A 7 5.40 -15.64 -15.80
C VAL A 7 6.38 -15.11 -14.76
N LEU A 8 7.16 -14.10 -15.15
CA LEU A 8 8.03 -13.35 -14.26
C LEU A 8 7.51 -11.92 -14.12
N VAL A 9 7.21 -11.51 -12.88
CA VAL A 9 6.77 -10.16 -12.53
C VAL A 9 7.96 -9.39 -11.96
N VAL A 10 8.27 -8.23 -12.56
CA VAL A 10 9.36 -7.36 -12.09
C VAL A 10 8.79 -6.26 -11.19
N GLY A 11 9.13 -6.32 -9.91
CA GLY A 11 8.67 -5.42 -8.86
C GLY A 11 7.47 -5.98 -8.09
N SER A 12 7.51 -5.86 -6.77
CA SER A 12 6.49 -6.38 -5.85
C SER A 12 5.55 -5.29 -5.30
N GLY A 13 5.41 -4.18 -6.03
CA GLY A 13 4.47 -3.09 -5.72
C GLY A 13 3.02 -3.45 -6.04
N PHE A 14 2.12 -2.45 -6.06
CA PHE A 14 0.67 -2.67 -6.22
C PHE A 14 0.33 -3.47 -7.47
N GLY A 15 0.76 -3.01 -8.65
CA GLY A 15 0.51 -3.72 -9.91
C GLY A 15 1.11 -5.12 -9.93
N GLY A 16 2.37 -5.26 -9.48
CA GLY A 16 3.06 -6.55 -9.46
C GLY A 16 2.41 -7.58 -8.53
N SER A 17 1.97 -7.15 -7.35
CA SER A 17 1.29 -8.02 -6.38
C SER A 17 -0.09 -8.48 -6.87
N VAL A 18 -0.85 -7.57 -7.50
CA VAL A 18 -2.14 -7.90 -8.12
C VAL A 18 -1.92 -8.90 -9.25
N ALA A 19 -0.98 -8.64 -10.16
CA ALA A 19 -0.66 -9.52 -11.27
C ALA A 19 -0.22 -10.90 -10.77
N ALA A 20 0.66 -10.95 -9.77
CA ALA A 20 1.13 -12.21 -9.19
C ALA A 20 -0.03 -13.03 -8.62
N LEU A 21 -0.91 -12.43 -7.81
CA LEU A 21 -2.06 -13.14 -7.26
C LEU A 21 -2.98 -13.68 -8.37
N ARG A 22 -3.39 -12.82 -9.31
CA ARG A 22 -4.36 -13.23 -10.35
C ARG A 22 -3.82 -14.27 -11.31
N LEU A 23 -2.52 -14.24 -11.61
CA LEU A 23 -1.87 -15.25 -12.45
C LEU A 23 -1.70 -16.57 -11.70
N THR A 24 -1.33 -16.54 -10.43
CA THR A 24 -1.25 -17.75 -9.60
C THR A 24 -2.62 -18.39 -9.38
N GLU A 25 -3.68 -17.60 -9.17
CA GLU A 25 -5.07 -18.09 -9.12
C GLU A 25 -5.52 -18.79 -10.41
N LYS A 26 -4.94 -18.41 -11.56
CA LYS A 26 -5.16 -19.09 -12.85
C LYS A 26 -4.30 -20.34 -13.05
N GLY A 27 -3.44 -20.69 -12.09
CA GLY A 27 -2.59 -21.88 -12.13
C GLY A 27 -1.23 -21.69 -12.79
N TYR A 28 -0.81 -20.46 -13.10
CA TYR A 28 0.53 -20.19 -13.63
C TYR A 28 1.60 -20.29 -12.53
N ARG A 29 2.78 -20.81 -12.89
CA ARG A 29 3.98 -20.72 -12.05
C ARG A 29 4.54 -19.31 -12.14
N VAL A 30 4.37 -18.54 -11.08
CA VAL A 30 4.75 -17.11 -11.05
C VAL A 30 5.98 -16.88 -10.19
N GLY A 31 6.98 -16.21 -10.78
CA GLY A 31 8.13 -15.65 -10.06
C GLY A 31 7.98 -14.13 -9.94
N VAL A 32 8.34 -13.56 -8.79
CA VAL A 32 8.36 -12.09 -8.59
C VAL A 32 9.79 -11.67 -8.23
N LEU A 33 10.37 -10.77 -9.00
CA LEU A 33 11.69 -10.20 -8.70
C LEU A 33 11.55 -8.85 -7.99
N GLU A 34 12.19 -8.69 -6.84
CA GLU A 34 12.16 -7.45 -6.07
C GLU A 34 13.58 -6.94 -5.80
N ALA A 35 13.80 -5.65 -6.03
CA ALA A 35 15.11 -5.02 -5.89
C ALA A 35 15.44 -4.65 -4.43
N GLY A 36 14.47 -4.62 -3.53
CA GLY A 36 14.71 -4.46 -2.10
C GLY A 36 14.60 -5.78 -1.32
N ARG A 37 15.00 -5.73 -0.06
CA ARG A 37 14.89 -6.87 0.85
C ARG A 37 13.45 -7.04 1.38
N ARG A 38 13.19 -8.18 2.03
CA ARG A 38 11.98 -8.37 2.84
C ARG A 38 12.17 -7.73 4.22
N PHE A 39 11.13 -7.09 4.74
CA PHE A 39 11.11 -6.47 6.05
C PHE A 39 10.07 -7.17 6.93
N ARG A 40 10.46 -7.56 8.15
CA ARG A 40 9.54 -7.85 9.25
C ARG A 40 9.18 -6.55 9.94
N ASP A 41 8.12 -6.57 10.74
CA ASP A 41 7.61 -5.37 11.40
C ASP A 41 8.68 -4.71 12.31
N GLU A 42 9.57 -5.47 12.95
CA GLU A 42 10.69 -4.94 13.75
C GLU A 42 11.89 -4.39 12.94
N ASP A 43 11.95 -4.71 11.65
CA ASP A 43 13.04 -4.28 10.78
C ASP A 43 12.87 -2.82 10.32
N PHE A 44 11.65 -2.27 10.38
CA PHE A 44 11.36 -0.90 10.01
C PHE A 44 12.06 0.11 10.95
N PRO A 45 12.54 1.25 10.40
CA PRO A 45 13.17 2.29 11.21
C PRO A 45 12.18 2.93 12.19
N LYS A 46 12.64 3.22 13.42
CA LYS A 46 11.88 4.06 14.36
C LYS A 46 11.75 5.51 13.87
N THR A 47 12.75 5.99 13.12
CA THR A 47 12.81 7.36 12.56
C THR A 47 13.56 7.35 11.22
N SER A 48 13.28 8.32 10.35
CA SER A 48 13.97 8.49 9.07
C SER A 48 15.49 8.70 9.20
N TRP A 49 15.96 9.18 10.36
CA TRP A 49 17.39 9.33 10.69
C TRP A 49 18.17 8.01 10.78
N ARG A 50 17.48 6.87 10.84
CA ARG A 50 18.12 5.55 10.79
C ARG A 50 18.42 5.15 9.34
N LEU A 51 19.33 5.89 8.69
CA LEU A 51 19.58 5.85 7.25
C LEU A 51 19.76 4.44 6.67
N ARG A 52 20.48 3.53 7.35
CA ARG A 52 20.65 2.12 6.90
C ARG A 52 19.34 1.36 6.73
N ARG A 53 18.33 1.67 7.55
CA ARG A 53 17.00 1.04 7.54
C ARG A 53 15.98 1.85 6.75
N PHE A 54 16.21 3.15 6.60
CA PHE A 54 15.29 4.04 5.89
C PHE A 54 15.64 4.20 4.41
N LEU A 55 16.88 4.54 4.05
CA LEU A 55 17.26 4.86 2.67
C LEU A 55 17.67 3.61 1.87
N PHE A 56 17.19 3.51 0.65
CA PHE A 56 17.60 2.53 -0.35
C PHE A 56 18.68 3.13 -1.25
N ALA A 57 19.93 2.81 -0.96
CA ALA A 57 21.11 3.13 -1.76
C ALA A 57 22.09 1.94 -1.69
N PRO A 58 21.83 0.86 -2.44
CA PRO A 58 22.56 -0.41 -2.29
C PRO A 58 24.06 -0.28 -2.56
N LYS A 59 24.46 0.65 -3.46
CA LYS A 59 25.89 0.98 -3.69
C LYS A 59 26.61 1.50 -2.45
N LEU A 60 25.88 2.03 -1.47
CA LEU A 60 26.39 2.52 -0.18
C LEU A 60 26.11 1.54 0.97
N GLY A 61 25.66 0.32 0.67
CA GLY A 61 25.26 -0.66 1.68
C GLY A 61 23.97 -0.31 2.43
N LEU A 62 23.16 0.63 1.91
CA LEU A 62 21.88 1.02 2.49
C LEU A 62 20.74 0.30 1.76
N THR A 63 20.00 -0.54 2.46
CA THR A 63 18.91 -1.38 1.91
C THR A 63 17.59 -1.11 2.63
N GLY A 64 17.33 0.17 2.94
CA GLY A 64 16.11 0.65 3.56
C GLY A 64 14.90 0.68 2.62
N ILE A 65 13.74 1.06 3.18
CA ILE A 65 12.45 1.03 2.49
C ILE A 65 12.19 2.21 1.54
N GLN A 66 12.87 3.34 1.72
CA GLN A 66 12.64 4.58 0.99
C GLN A 66 13.71 4.73 -0.10
N ARG A 67 13.28 4.69 -1.34
CA ARG A 67 14.08 5.08 -2.50
C ARG A 67 13.77 6.52 -2.87
N ILE A 68 14.82 7.29 -3.15
CA ILE A 68 14.71 8.68 -3.58
C ILE A 68 15.41 8.81 -4.92
N HIS A 69 14.67 9.24 -5.94
CA HIS A 69 15.23 9.60 -7.23
C HIS A 69 15.24 11.13 -7.34
N ALA A 70 16.44 11.70 -7.36
CA ALA A 70 16.61 13.11 -7.65
C ALA A 70 16.72 13.30 -9.17
N LEU A 71 15.78 14.04 -9.72
CA LEU A 71 15.80 14.60 -11.07
C LEU A 71 16.02 16.11 -10.96
N PRO A 72 16.39 16.82 -12.04
CA PRO A 72 16.75 18.24 -11.98
C PRO A 72 15.73 19.12 -11.22
N ASP A 73 14.43 18.89 -11.45
CA ASP A 73 13.36 19.72 -10.90
C ASP A 73 12.38 18.96 -9.99
N VAL A 74 12.60 17.66 -9.76
CA VAL A 74 11.66 16.83 -9.00
C VAL A 74 12.37 15.74 -8.19
N LEU A 75 11.87 15.52 -6.97
CA LEU A 75 12.24 14.39 -6.14
C LEU A 75 11.11 13.35 -6.17
N VAL A 76 11.40 12.15 -6.67
CA VAL A 76 10.45 11.04 -6.67
C VAL A 76 10.75 10.11 -5.50
N LEU A 77 9.75 9.97 -4.62
CA LEU A 77 9.79 9.08 -3.46
C LEU A 77 9.11 7.76 -3.81
N ALA A 78 9.83 6.65 -3.71
CA ALA A 78 9.32 5.32 -4.00
C ALA A 78 9.67 4.33 -2.88
N GLY A 79 8.91 3.25 -2.77
CA GLY A 79 9.24 2.15 -1.86
C GLY A 79 10.22 1.16 -2.51
N ALA A 80 11.16 0.62 -1.73
CA ALA A 80 12.07 -0.45 -2.14
C ALA A 80 12.07 -1.56 -1.11
N GLY A 81 11.65 -2.76 -1.52
CA GLY A 81 11.44 -3.88 -0.63
C GLY A 81 10.22 -4.68 -1.04
N VAL A 82 10.08 -5.88 -0.46
CA VAL A 82 8.95 -6.75 -0.76
C VAL A 82 7.65 -6.06 -0.34
N GLY A 83 6.82 -5.68 -1.32
CA GLY A 83 5.63 -4.84 -1.15
C GLY A 83 5.76 -3.41 -1.71
N GLY A 84 6.94 -3.01 -2.18
CA GLY A 84 7.21 -1.73 -2.83
C GLY A 84 6.66 -0.51 -2.07
N GLY A 85 5.98 0.38 -2.79
CA GLY A 85 5.40 1.61 -2.24
C GLY A 85 4.43 1.40 -1.07
N SER A 86 3.79 0.23 -0.95
CA SER A 86 2.88 -0.04 0.17
C SER A 86 3.59 0.01 1.54
N LEU A 87 4.91 -0.20 1.58
CA LEU A 87 5.70 -0.11 2.79
C LEU A 87 5.82 1.34 3.31
N VAL A 88 5.88 2.34 2.41
CA VAL A 88 6.23 3.74 2.72
C VAL A 88 5.15 4.78 2.43
N TYR A 89 4.05 4.43 1.75
CA TYR A 89 2.97 5.38 1.48
C TYR A 89 2.10 5.68 2.72
N ALA A 90 1.27 6.73 2.64
CA ALA A 90 0.43 7.20 3.74
C ALA A 90 -0.91 6.43 3.93
N ASN A 91 -1.23 5.47 3.06
CA ASN A 91 -2.47 4.67 3.06
C ASN A 91 -3.74 5.35 2.59
N THR A 92 -3.69 6.54 2.02
CA THR A 92 -4.88 7.19 1.46
C THR A 92 -5.32 6.50 0.17
N LEU A 93 -6.58 6.08 0.12
CA LEU A 93 -7.14 5.25 -0.96
C LEU A 93 -8.43 5.86 -1.51
N TYR A 94 -8.30 7.05 -2.09
CA TYR A 94 -9.42 7.75 -2.71
C TYR A 94 -9.78 7.16 -4.08
N VAL A 95 -11.09 7.11 -4.36
CA VAL A 95 -11.59 6.94 -5.74
C VAL A 95 -11.63 8.33 -6.39
N PRO A 96 -11.07 8.49 -7.60
CA PRO A 96 -11.13 9.76 -8.32
C PRO A 96 -12.58 10.22 -8.57
N PRO A 97 -12.84 11.54 -8.65
CA PRO A 97 -14.15 12.07 -9.01
C PRO A 97 -14.45 11.88 -10.52
N ASP A 98 -15.69 12.16 -10.91
CA ASP A 98 -16.15 12.03 -12.30
C ASP A 98 -15.39 12.92 -13.28
N THR A 99 -14.81 14.03 -12.81
CA THR A 99 -13.94 14.88 -13.62
C THR A 99 -12.70 14.13 -14.11
N TYR A 100 -12.15 13.20 -13.32
CA TYR A 100 -11.04 12.35 -13.74
C TYR A 100 -11.48 11.35 -14.81
N PHE A 101 -12.57 10.61 -14.59
CA PHE A 101 -13.03 9.59 -15.55
C PHE A 101 -13.46 10.20 -16.90
N ASN A 102 -13.96 11.44 -16.88
CA ASN A 102 -14.40 12.18 -18.06
C ASN A 102 -13.33 13.14 -18.63
N ASP A 103 -12.06 13.00 -18.24
CA ASP A 103 -10.98 13.83 -18.79
C ASP A 103 -10.78 13.59 -20.28
N GLU A 104 -10.51 14.65 -21.04
CA GLU A 104 -10.39 14.60 -22.50
C GLU A 104 -9.27 13.69 -22.98
N GLN A 105 -8.22 13.53 -22.16
CA GLN A 105 -7.06 12.70 -22.48
C GLN A 105 -7.41 11.23 -22.72
N TRP A 106 -8.48 10.71 -22.10
CA TRP A 106 -8.83 9.29 -22.19
C TRP A 106 -10.32 8.97 -22.30
N LYS A 107 -11.25 9.91 -22.06
CA LYS A 107 -12.71 9.67 -22.10
C LYS A 107 -13.22 9.03 -23.40
N HIS A 108 -12.49 9.22 -24.50
CA HIS A 108 -12.86 8.72 -25.82
C HIS A 108 -12.55 7.22 -26.03
N ILE A 109 -11.79 6.58 -25.13
CA ILE A 109 -11.40 5.17 -25.25
C ILE A 109 -12.56 4.25 -24.82
N THR A 110 -13.19 4.53 -23.69
CA THR A 110 -14.25 3.72 -23.08
C THR A 110 -14.94 4.52 -21.96
N ASP A 111 -16.05 3.99 -21.43
CA ASP A 111 -16.64 4.47 -20.18
C ASP A 111 -15.79 3.97 -19.00
N TRP A 112 -14.74 4.73 -18.67
CA TRP A 112 -13.78 4.36 -17.64
C TRP A 112 -14.40 4.20 -16.25
N LYS A 113 -15.39 5.02 -15.91
CA LYS A 113 -16.04 4.90 -14.60
C LYS A 113 -16.74 3.55 -14.51
N ARG A 114 -17.52 3.19 -15.52
CA ARG A 114 -18.20 1.88 -15.55
C ARG A 114 -17.21 0.72 -15.59
N GLU A 115 -16.15 0.83 -16.38
CA GLU A 115 -15.16 -0.24 -16.54
C GLU A 115 -14.32 -0.46 -15.28
N LEU A 116 -13.95 0.61 -14.57
CA LEU A 116 -13.07 0.54 -13.40
C LEU A 116 -13.82 0.38 -12.07
N THR A 117 -15.11 0.73 -11.99
CA THR A 117 -15.89 0.65 -10.72
C THR A 117 -15.80 -0.73 -10.05
N PRO A 118 -15.99 -1.87 -10.74
CA PRO A 118 -15.87 -3.19 -10.12
C PRO A 118 -14.45 -3.45 -9.57
N TRP A 119 -13.42 -2.88 -10.21
CA TRP A 119 -12.03 -3.06 -9.81
C TRP A 119 -11.63 -2.14 -8.65
N TYR A 120 -12.21 -0.94 -8.54
CA TYR A 120 -12.09 -0.10 -7.34
C TYR A 120 -12.73 -0.77 -6.13
N ASP A 121 -13.89 -1.38 -6.31
CA ASP A 121 -14.60 -2.13 -5.26
C ASP A 121 -13.77 -3.35 -4.81
N GLN A 122 -13.25 -4.14 -5.76
CA GLN A 122 -12.35 -5.25 -5.45
C GLN A 122 -11.06 -4.78 -4.76
N ALA A 123 -10.42 -3.72 -5.23
CA ALA A 123 -9.20 -3.18 -4.64
C ALA A 123 -9.47 -2.64 -3.23
N SER A 124 -10.61 -2.00 -2.99
CA SER A 124 -11.01 -1.48 -1.68
C SER A 124 -11.19 -2.60 -0.66
N ARG A 125 -11.85 -3.70 -1.04
CA ARG A 125 -11.94 -4.90 -0.20
C ARG A 125 -10.58 -5.51 0.08
N MET A 126 -9.72 -5.60 -0.94
CA MET A 126 -8.41 -6.25 -0.80
C MET A 126 -7.39 -5.40 -0.04
N LEU A 127 -7.53 -4.08 -0.05
CA LEU A 127 -6.66 -3.18 0.73
C LEU A 127 -7.25 -2.89 2.11
N GLY A 128 -8.47 -3.36 2.38
CA GLY A 128 -9.17 -3.14 3.65
C GLY A 128 -9.41 -1.65 3.90
N VAL A 129 -9.97 -0.96 2.90
CA VAL A 129 -10.26 0.47 3.00
C VAL A 129 -11.32 0.69 4.08
N ALA A 130 -10.99 1.53 5.06
CA ALA A 130 -11.89 1.99 6.10
C ALA A 130 -11.75 3.50 6.27
N GLU A 131 -12.85 4.19 6.58
CA GLU A 131 -12.78 5.60 6.95
C GLU A 131 -12.02 5.77 8.26
N ASN A 132 -11.16 6.80 8.34
CA ASN A 132 -10.45 7.13 9.57
C ASN A 132 -11.46 7.48 10.68
N PRO A 133 -11.54 6.69 11.78
CA PRO A 133 -12.49 6.95 12.86
C PRO A 133 -11.99 8.03 13.84
N TYR A 134 -10.75 8.49 13.70
CA TYR A 134 -10.13 9.42 14.63
C TYR A 134 -10.10 10.84 14.07
N PHE A 135 -10.84 11.74 14.71
CA PHE A 135 -10.78 13.17 14.43
C PHE A 135 -9.64 13.80 15.22
N SER A 136 -8.54 14.13 14.55
CA SER A 136 -7.33 14.70 15.15
C SER A 136 -7.37 16.23 15.17
N PRO A 137 -6.47 16.89 15.93
CA PRO A 137 -6.31 18.35 15.85
C PRO A 137 -5.97 18.85 14.43
N SER A 138 -5.25 18.06 13.63
CA SER A 138 -4.99 18.39 12.22
C SER A 138 -6.26 18.36 11.38
N ASP A 139 -7.16 17.41 11.65
CA ASP A 139 -8.46 17.33 10.98
C ASP A 139 -9.35 18.52 11.36
N ALA A 140 -9.32 18.94 12.63
CA ALA A 140 -10.01 20.14 13.10
C ALA A 140 -9.53 21.41 12.37
N ALA A 141 -8.21 21.61 12.29
CA ALA A 141 -7.64 22.75 11.58
C ALA A 141 -7.98 22.73 10.08
N MET A 142 -7.93 21.55 9.44
CA MET A 142 -8.33 21.41 8.04
C MET A 142 -9.82 21.72 7.82
N LYS A 143 -10.69 21.29 8.73
CA LYS A 143 -12.14 21.56 8.66
C LYS A 143 -12.43 23.05 8.83
N GLU A 144 -11.80 23.70 9.82
CA GLU A 144 -11.94 25.14 10.07
C GLU A 144 -11.55 25.96 8.83
N VAL A 145 -10.39 25.67 8.23
CA VAL A 145 -9.96 26.33 6.99
C VAL A 145 -10.93 26.07 5.84
N ALA A 146 -11.44 24.84 5.68
CA ALA A 146 -12.42 24.54 4.65
C ALA A 146 -13.74 25.31 4.85
N GLU A 147 -14.20 25.47 6.09
CA GLU A 147 -15.38 26.27 6.44
C GLU A 147 -15.15 27.76 6.14
N GLU A 148 -14.00 28.33 6.51
CA GLU A 148 -13.62 29.72 6.20
C GLU A 148 -13.56 29.99 4.70
N MET A 149 -13.11 29.00 3.92
CA MET A 149 -13.07 29.06 2.45
C MET A 149 -14.45 28.82 1.80
N GLY A 150 -15.50 28.53 2.57
CA GLY A 150 -16.84 28.27 2.06
C GLY A 150 -17.02 26.91 1.38
N VAL A 151 -16.11 25.95 1.63
CA VAL A 151 -16.12 24.58 1.07
C VAL A 151 -16.12 23.50 2.15
N GLY A 152 -16.58 23.84 3.36
CA GLY A 152 -16.60 22.94 4.53
C GLY A 152 -17.45 21.67 4.33
N ASP A 153 -18.43 21.72 3.43
CA ASP A 153 -19.24 20.57 3.00
C ASP A 153 -18.44 19.50 2.24
N THR A 154 -17.26 19.85 1.73
CA THR A 154 -16.34 18.91 1.07
C THR A 154 -15.42 18.17 2.06
N PHE A 155 -15.37 18.60 3.33
CA PHE A 155 -14.56 17.96 4.35
C PHE A 155 -15.06 16.54 4.62
N ARG A 156 -14.13 15.58 4.60
CA ARG A 156 -14.39 14.19 4.97
C ARG A 156 -13.15 13.56 5.56
N MET A 157 -13.37 12.56 6.42
CA MET A 157 -12.27 11.75 6.92
C MET A 157 -11.65 10.92 5.80
N ALA A 158 -10.33 10.74 5.85
CA ALA A 158 -9.62 10.03 4.80
C ALA A 158 -9.99 8.53 4.78
N PRO A 159 -10.26 7.92 3.62
CA PRO A 159 -10.32 6.48 3.45
C PRO A 159 -8.90 5.91 3.50
N LEU A 160 -8.65 5.00 4.43
CA LEU A 160 -7.33 4.47 4.74
C LEU A 160 -7.26 2.95 4.61
N GLY A 161 -6.17 2.45 4.03
CA GLY A 161 -5.80 1.02 4.01
C GLY A 161 -5.18 0.58 5.34
N VAL A 162 -5.90 0.74 6.44
CA VAL A 162 -5.45 0.50 7.82
C VAL A 162 -6.50 -0.27 8.59
N HIS A 163 -6.07 -1.30 9.33
CA HIS A 163 -6.91 -1.98 10.30
C HIS A 163 -7.02 -1.13 11.57
N PHE A 164 -8.20 -0.57 11.84
CA PHE A 164 -8.49 0.13 13.09
C PHE A 164 -8.90 -0.83 14.21
N GLY A 165 -9.63 -1.90 13.85
CA GLY A 165 -10.00 -2.99 14.74
C GLY A 165 -10.83 -2.58 15.95
N LYS A 166 -10.86 -3.46 16.96
CA LYS A 166 -11.55 -3.24 18.25
C LYS A 166 -10.84 -2.23 19.18
N GLY A 167 -9.62 -1.83 18.84
CA GLY A 167 -8.82 -0.91 19.64
C GLY A 167 -7.34 -1.01 19.34
N ALA A 168 -6.58 0.01 19.79
CA ALA A 168 -5.16 0.11 19.56
C ALA A 168 -4.39 -1.11 20.07
N GLY A 169 -3.64 -1.77 19.18
CA GLY A 169 -2.80 -2.92 19.52
C GLY A 169 -3.55 -4.23 19.78
N ILE A 170 -4.88 -4.24 19.73
CA ILE A 170 -5.67 -5.46 19.89
C ILE A 170 -5.50 -6.31 18.64
N GLU A 171 -5.03 -7.54 18.81
CA GLU A 171 -4.89 -8.51 17.73
C GLU A 171 -6.24 -9.15 17.41
N GLU A 172 -6.52 -9.29 16.12
CA GLU A 172 -7.70 -9.94 15.58
C GLU A 172 -7.27 -10.87 14.44
N ALA A 173 -8.01 -11.98 14.28
CA ALA A 173 -7.90 -12.80 13.07
C ALA A 173 -8.13 -11.91 11.84
N ASP A 174 -7.59 -12.33 10.69
CA ASP A 174 -7.66 -11.52 9.48
C ASP A 174 -9.12 -11.14 9.17
N PRO A 175 -9.49 -9.85 9.29
CA PRO A 175 -10.87 -9.41 9.07
C PRO A 175 -11.18 -9.32 7.56
N TYR A 176 -10.16 -9.54 6.72
CA TYR A 176 -10.23 -9.50 5.28
C TYR A 176 -10.24 -10.93 4.71
N PHE A 177 -10.50 -11.06 3.41
CA PHE A 177 -10.34 -12.31 2.64
C PHE A 177 -11.02 -13.57 3.22
N GLY A 178 -12.04 -13.43 4.06
CA GLY A 178 -12.65 -14.57 4.76
C GLY A 178 -11.72 -15.24 5.78
N GLY A 179 -10.77 -14.51 6.37
CA GLY A 179 -9.90 -14.99 7.44
C GLY A 179 -8.64 -15.72 6.99
N VAL A 180 -8.36 -15.76 5.68
CA VAL A 180 -7.24 -16.56 5.15
C VAL A 180 -5.89 -15.85 5.18
N GLY A 181 -5.87 -14.53 5.32
CA GLY A 181 -4.65 -13.75 5.47
C GLY A 181 -4.10 -13.76 6.91
N PRO A 182 -3.00 -13.03 7.16
CA PRO A 182 -2.41 -12.96 8.49
C PRO A 182 -3.26 -12.09 9.43
N ALA A 183 -3.24 -12.42 10.73
CA ALA A 183 -3.83 -11.60 11.79
C ALA A 183 -3.39 -10.13 11.71
N ARG A 184 -4.21 -9.23 12.27
CA ARG A 184 -4.02 -7.78 12.26
C ARG A 184 -4.06 -7.23 13.66
N GLN A 185 -3.36 -6.13 13.89
CA GLN A 185 -3.49 -5.35 15.14
C GLN A 185 -4.15 -4.02 14.85
N GLY A 186 -5.02 -3.54 15.74
CA GLY A 186 -5.64 -2.23 15.60
C GLY A 186 -4.61 -1.10 15.63
N CYS A 187 -4.83 -0.08 14.79
CA CYS A 187 -3.93 1.07 14.66
C CYS A 187 -3.71 1.80 15.99
N GLN A 188 -2.45 2.06 16.32
CA GLN A 188 -2.05 2.79 17.54
C GLN A 188 -1.89 4.30 17.31
N GLN A 189 -2.23 4.82 16.13
CA GLN A 189 -2.14 6.25 15.80
C GLN A 189 -0.74 6.85 15.97
N CYS A 190 0.31 6.06 15.78
CA CYS A 190 1.70 6.43 16.08
C CYS A 190 2.39 7.30 15.01
N GLY A 191 1.70 7.70 13.94
CA GLY A 191 2.24 8.55 12.87
C GLY A 191 3.38 7.94 12.04
N SER A 192 3.72 6.65 12.22
CA SER A 192 4.89 6.02 11.59
C SER A 192 4.62 5.43 10.18
N CYS A 193 3.52 5.83 9.52
CA CYS A 193 3.06 5.19 8.27
C CYS A 193 4.13 5.22 7.16
N MET A 194 4.85 6.34 7.02
CA MET A 194 5.85 6.52 5.96
C MET A 194 7.23 5.92 6.28
N THR A 195 7.48 5.59 7.55
CA THR A 195 8.69 4.87 7.98
C THR A 195 8.47 3.36 8.07
N GLY A 196 7.30 2.86 7.64
CA GLY A 196 6.89 1.47 7.79
C GLY A 196 6.15 1.23 9.11
N CYS A 197 5.01 0.54 9.02
CA CYS A 197 4.20 0.20 10.19
C CYS A 197 4.83 -0.95 10.97
N ARG A 198 5.20 -0.69 12.22
CA ARG A 198 5.84 -1.66 13.14
C ARG A 198 4.84 -2.45 13.99
N PHE A 199 3.55 -2.19 13.82
CA PHE A 199 2.49 -2.62 14.73
C PHE A 199 1.39 -3.39 14.01
N ASN A 200 1.71 -4.02 12.87
CA ASN A 200 0.78 -4.87 12.13
C ASN A 200 -0.62 -4.29 11.77
N ALA A 201 -0.77 -2.95 11.77
CA ALA A 201 -2.04 -2.30 11.48
C ALA A 201 -2.19 -1.87 10.01
N LYS A 202 -1.08 -1.60 9.33
CA LYS A 202 -1.08 -1.14 7.93
C LYS A 202 -1.29 -2.32 6.98
N ASN A 203 -2.26 -2.24 6.09
CA ASN A 203 -2.55 -3.29 5.09
C ASN A 203 -1.58 -3.20 3.91
N THR A 204 -0.31 -3.56 4.17
CA THR A 204 0.74 -3.60 3.15
C THR A 204 0.56 -4.80 2.22
N LEU A 205 1.19 -4.77 1.05
CA LEU A 205 1.04 -5.84 0.06
C LEU A 205 1.49 -7.23 0.54
N PRO A 206 2.57 -7.38 1.33
CA PRO A 206 2.94 -8.67 1.94
C PRO A 206 1.86 -9.25 2.86
N LYS A 207 0.91 -8.41 3.30
CA LYS A 207 -0.19 -8.76 4.19
C LYS A 207 -1.50 -9.03 3.43
N ASN A 208 -1.62 -8.61 2.17
CA ASN A 208 -2.77 -8.85 1.31
C ASN A 208 -2.35 -9.55 0.00
N TYR A 209 -2.53 -8.91 -1.17
CA TYR A 209 -2.27 -9.45 -2.51
C TYR A 209 -1.01 -10.30 -2.61
N LEU A 210 0.14 -9.78 -2.18
CA LEU A 210 1.40 -10.50 -2.31
C LEU A 210 1.48 -11.69 -1.34
N GLY A 211 1.05 -11.49 -0.10
CA GLY A 211 0.99 -12.58 0.89
C GLY A 211 0.07 -13.72 0.46
N LEU A 212 -1.07 -13.39 -0.15
CA LEU A 212 -2.01 -14.36 -0.72
C LEU A 212 -1.42 -15.04 -1.96
N ALA A 213 -0.70 -14.31 -2.82
CA ALA A 213 -0.03 -14.88 -3.98
C ALA A 213 1.03 -15.91 -3.55
N GLU A 214 1.85 -15.57 -2.54
CA GLU A 214 2.84 -16.49 -1.98
C GLU A 214 2.19 -17.72 -1.35
N LYS A 215 1.09 -17.52 -0.59
CA LYS A 215 0.31 -18.63 -0.02
C LYS A 215 -0.27 -19.55 -1.10
N ALA A 216 -0.60 -19.00 -2.26
CA ALA A 216 -1.09 -19.74 -3.43
C ALA A 216 0.03 -20.35 -4.30
N GLY A 217 1.30 -20.07 -4.01
CA GLY A 217 2.46 -20.70 -4.65
C GLY A 217 3.38 -19.79 -5.47
N ALA A 218 3.10 -18.48 -5.56
CA ALA A 218 4.03 -17.54 -6.17
C ALA A 218 5.35 -17.48 -5.39
N LYS A 219 6.49 -17.39 -6.09
CA LYS A 219 7.82 -17.31 -5.47
C LYS A 219 8.40 -15.91 -5.60
N VAL A 220 8.67 -15.23 -4.47
CA VAL A 220 9.29 -13.91 -4.45
C VAL A 220 10.81 -14.03 -4.25
N PHE A 221 11.58 -13.38 -5.11
CA PHE A 221 13.04 -13.29 -5.08
C PHE A 221 13.45 -11.85 -4.76
N PRO A 222 13.70 -11.52 -3.49
CA PRO A 222 14.22 -10.22 -3.08
C PRO A 222 15.75 -10.13 -3.29
N LEU A 223 16.27 -8.91 -3.12
CA LEU A 223 17.71 -8.60 -3.08
C LEU A 223 18.42 -9.18 -1.86
#